data_AF-A0A8T2T764-F1
#
_entry.id   AF-A0A8T2T764-F1
#
_cell.length_a   1.000
_cell.length_b   1.000
_cell.length_c   1.000
_cell.angle_alpha   90.00
_cell.angle_beta   90.00
_cell.angle_gamma   90.00
#
_symmetry.space_group_name_H-M   'P 1'
#
loop_
_entity.id
_entity.type
_entity.pdbx_description
1 polymer ?
#
loop_
_entity_poly.entity_id
_entity_poly.type
_entity_poly.pdbx_seq_one_letter_code
_entity_poly.pdbx_strand_id
1 'polypeptide(L)'
;MAFSPDSSTPDETSTSRFCDHRHVVMAPFAGGTANKWNIESPLIDFIPGLSSCHIADFPRKLIESYNASDEFVRFILKAFSCVKKADWILVNSFYELESRVYDAMQMLGYPIYGIGPLMKMESESNSLGSECLDWLSQQKPASVIYVAFGSLAKLKTKDMESLALGLQASGLPFLWVIPLESISAMNNSGFASPNGFRDWIASLGLGFITSWAPQREVLGHSAVGAFVSHCGWNSVMESLCEAVPIVACPQGADQIGNARTIAEHLKVGVEIKREDDGSFTKESVQRAIKEIMKNEEARKRIAHLKQVIRDSTTWGSSYFNITKFIDYLFQLHCPCHS
;
A
#
# COMPACT_ATOMS: atom_id res chain seq x y z
N MET A 1 -75.92 21.31 4.03
CA MET A 1 -76.48 21.03 5.37
C MET A 1 -76.37 19.54 5.64
N ALA A 2 -75.54 19.18 6.62
CA ALA A 2 -75.41 17.91 7.37
C ALA A 2 -73.96 17.93 7.93
N PHE A 3 -73.68 18.19 9.22
CA PHE A 3 -73.73 17.26 10.38
C PHE A 3 -73.09 15.90 10.05
N SER A 4 -72.13 15.31 10.76
CA SER A 4 -71.45 15.55 12.05
C SER A 4 -70.23 14.56 12.14
N PRO A 5 -69.56 14.25 13.28
CA PRO A 5 -68.09 14.13 13.40
C PRO A 5 -67.58 12.70 13.75
N ASP A 6 -66.36 12.63 14.31
CA ASP A 6 -65.59 11.53 14.94
C ASP A 6 -64.44 10.93 14.11
N SER A 7 -63.26 10.64 14.65
CA SER A 7 -62.74 10.74 16.03
C SER A 7 -61.21 10.59 16.03
N SER A 8 -60.58 11.34 16.94
CA SER A 8 -59.33 11.04 17.67
C SER A 8 -58.10 10.46 16.93
N THR A 9 -57.03 11.24 16.87
CA THR A 9 -55.70 10.82 17.37
C THR A 9 -54.95 12.04 17.92
N PRO A 10 -54.09 11.88 18.96
CA PRO A 10 -53.52 13.00 19.69
C PRO A 10 -52.37 13.67 18.94
N ASP A 11 -52.32 14.98 19.11
CA ASP A 11 -51.18 15.85 18.85
C ASP A 11 -50.09 15.60 19.90
N GLU A 12 -48.84 15.43 19.46
CA GLU A 12 -47.66 15.74 20.28
C GLU A 12 -46.50 16.15 19.36
N THR A 13 -46.54 17.44 19.01
CA THR A 13 -45.42 18.37 18.93
C THR A 13 -43.99 17.84 19.12
N SER A 14 -43.16 18.26 18.17
CA SER A 14 -41.75 18.63 18.31
C SER A 14 -40.68 17.53 18.31
N THR A 15 -40.27 17.12 17.11
CA THR A 15 -38.85 17.07 16.73
C THR A 15 -38.73 17.20 15.22
N SER A 16 -38.77 18.43 14.73
CA SER A 16 -38.31 18.73 13.37
C SER A 16 -36.78 18.89 13.38
N ARG A 17 -36.14 18.41 12.30
CA ARG A 17 -34.75 18.63 11.87
C ARG A 17 -33.72 17.63 12.38
N PHE A 18 -33.50 16.58 11.59
CA PHE A 18 -32.27 16.33 10.81
C PHE A 18 -32.22 14.83 10.43
N CYS A 19 -33.15 14.42 9.57
CA CYS A 19 -32.97 13.20 8.76
C CYS A 19 -32.90 13.67 7.31
N ASP A 20 -31.77 14.27 6.94
CA ASP A 20 -31.45 14.46 5.54
C ASP A 20 -30.75 13.18 5.08
N HIS A 21 -31.54 12.31 4.45
CA HIS A 21 -31.09 11.09 3.84
C HIS A 21 -30.12 11.41 2.70
N ARG A 22 -28.81 11.44 2.99
CA ARG A 22 -27.80 11.24 1.96
C ARG A 22 -27.78 9.78 1.56
N HIS A 23 -28.73 9.40 0.72
CA HIS A 23 -28.56 8.25 -0.15
C HIS A 23 -27.35 8.55 -1.04
N VAL A 24 -26.22 7.89 -0.80
CA VAL A 24 -25.16 7.77 -1.80
C VAL A 24 -25.72 6.84 -2.88
N VAL A 25 -26.43 7.43 -3.84
CA VAL A 25 -26.74 6.77 -5.10
C VAL A 25 -25.47 6.94 -5.95
N MET A 26 -24.59 5.94 -6.03
CA MET A 26 -23.76 5.92 -7.25
C MET A 26 -24.71 5.56 -8.38
N ALA A 27 -24.97 6.53 -9.25
CA ALA A 27 -25.69 6.27 -10.47
C ALA A 27 -24.94 5.19 -11.26
N PRO A 28 -25.64 4.25 -11.92
CA PRO A 28 -24.99 3.24 -12.72
C PRO A 28 -24.16 3.95 -13.80
N PHE A 29 -22.85 3.73 -13.81
CA PHE A 29 -22.02 4.12 -14.95
C PHE A 29 -22.43 3.21 -16.11
N ALA A 30 -23.44 3.66 -16.87
CA ALA A 30 -23.93 2.98 -18.04
C ALA A 30 -22.83 2.99 -19.10
N GLY A 31 -22.24 1.82 -19.36
CA GLY A 31 -21.62 1.47 -20.63
C GLY A 31 -20.75 2.55 -21.28
N GLY A 32 -19.74 3.04 -20.57
CA GLY A 32 -18.66 3.84 -21.14
C GLY A 32 -17.34 3.16 -20.84
N THR A 33 -16.46 3.02 -21.83
CA THR A 33 -15.08 2.55 -21.69
C THR A 33 -14.25 3.56 -20.91
N ALA A 34 -14.56 3.75 -19.62
CA ALA A 34 -13.81 4.63 -18.73
C ALA A 34 -12.44 3.98 -18.45
N ASN A 35 -11.39 4.74 -18.76
CA ASN A 35 -10.00 4.30 -18.83
C ASN A 35 -9.54 3.63 -17.53
N LYS A 36 -8.88 2.48 -17.65
CA LYS A 36 -8.61 1.55 -16.54
C LYS A 36 -7.51 2.02 -15.57
N TRP A 37 -6.82 3.13 -15.87
CA TRP A 37 -5.64 3.65 -15.15
C TRP A 37 -5.48 5.18 -15.23
N ASN A 38 -6.51 5.91 -15.69
CA ASN A 38 -6.37 7.33 -16.06
C ASN A 38 -7.09 8.28 -15.08
N ILE A 39 -6.55 9.49 -14.96
CA ILE A 39 -6.87 10.56 -13.99
C ILE A 39 -8.28 11.18 -14.19
N GLU A 40 -8.99 10.79 -15.25
CA GLU A 40 -10.36 11.26 -15.54
C GLU A 40 -11.44 10.61 -14.67
N SER A 41 -11.06 9.80 -13.68
CA SER A 41 -12.02 9.21 -12.76
C SER A 41 -12.51 10.24 -11.73
N PRO A 42 -13.78 10.18 -11.28
CA PRO A 42 -14.37 11.14 -10.35
C PRO A 42 -13.49 11.47 -9.14
N LEU A 43 -13.38 12.76 -8.81
CA LEU A 43 -12.74 13.21 -7.60
C LEU A 43 -13.65 12.94 -6.39
N ILE A 44 -13.05 12.40 -5.33
CA ILE A 44 -13.65 12.16 -4.03
C ILE A 44 -12.96 13.09 -3.04
N ASP A 45 -13.71 14.06 -2.53
CA ASP A 45 -13.23 15.08 -1.58
C ASP A 45 -14.05 15.10 -0.27
N PHE A 46 -15.00 14.18 -0.13
CA PHE A 46 -15.97 14.17 0.96
C PHE A 46 -15.70 13.11 2.04
N ILE A 47 -14.63 12.30 1.92
CA ILE A 47 -14.29 11.30 2.94
C ILE A 47 -13.52 11.98 4.08
N PRO A 48 -14.05 11.99 5.32
CA PRO A 48 -13.38 12.62 6.45
C PRO A 48 -11.97 12.04 6.69
N GLY A 49 -10.99 12.92 6.89
CA GLY A 49 -9.61 12.55 7.20
C GLY A 49 -8.73 12.23 5.98
N LEU A 50 -9.32 11.95 4.81
CA LEU A 50 -8.57 11.76 3.56
C LEU A 50 -8.41 13.08 2.80
N SER A 51 -7.26 13.23 2.13
CA SER A 51 -7.11 14.27 1.11
C SER A 51 -7.93 13.90 -0.12
N SER A 52 -8.27 14.89 -0.95
CA SER A 52 -8.97 14.64 -2.20
C SER A 52 -8.23 13.58 -3.03
N CYS A 53 -8.96 12.56 -3.45
CA CYS A 53 -8.43 11.43 -4.19
C CYS A 53 -9.40 11.05 -5.31
N HIS A 54 -8.90 10.47 -6.39
CA HIS A 54 -9.75 9.92 -7.42
C HIS A 54 -10.36 8.57 -7.00
N ILE A 55 -11.52 8.23 -7.56
CA ILE A 55 -12.14 6.93 -7.32
C ILE A 55 -11.23 5.77 -7.73
N ALA A 56 -10.41 5.94 -8.76
CA ALA A 56 -9.48 4.92 -9.26
C ALA A 56 -8.41 4.46 -8.24
N ASP A 57 -8.23 5.20 -7.14
CA ASP A 57 -7.24 4.88 -6.10
C ASP A 57 -7.76 3.93 -5.04
N PHE A 58 -9.07 3.70 -5.04
CA PHE A 58 -9.69 2.71 -4.19
C PHE A 58 -9.48 1.30 -4.77
N PRO A 59 -9.55 0.25 -3.94
CA PRO A 59 -9.41 -1.11 -4.43
C PRO A 59 -10.37 -1.41 -5.58
N ARG A 60 -9.82 -1.69 -6.75
CA ARG A 60 -10.55 -1.84 -8.02
C ARG A 60 -11.77 -2.75 -7.93
N LYS A 61 -11.66 -3.87 -7.24
CA LYS A 61 -12.79 -4.81 -7.04
C LYS A 61 -13.99 -4.17 -6.32
N LEU A 62 -13.75 -3.23 -5.40
CA LEU A 62 -14.83 -2.51 -4.70
C LEU A 62 -15.52 -1.48 -5.59
N ILE A 63 -14.81 -0.96 -6.61
CA ILE A 63 -15.35 0.02 -7.57
C ILE A 63 -16.13 -0.70 -8.67
N GLU A 64 -15.55 -1.76 -9.25
CA GLU A 64 -16.10 -2.45 -10.42
C GLU A 64 -17.27 -3.38 -10.05
N SER A 65 -17.26 -3.93 -8.83
CA SER A 65 -18.32 -4.82 -8.38
C SER A 65 -19.39 -4.05 -7.60
N TYR A 66 -20.41 -3.63 -8.34
CA TYR A 66 -21.71 -3.26 -7.77
C TYR A 66 -22.52 -4.50 -7.34
N ASN A 67 -22.02 -5.69 -7.65
CA ASN A 67 -22.76 -6.92 -7.47
C ASN A 67 -22.49 -7.45 -6.07
N ALA A 68 -23.49 -7.29 -5.21
CA ALA A 68 -23.53 -7.89 -3.88
C ALA A 68 -23.50 -9.43 -3.90
N SER A 69 -23.17 -10.09 -5.02
CA SER A 69 -22.86 -11.52 -5.16
C SER A 69 -21.36 -11.82 -5.17
N ASP A 70 -20.48 -10.83 -5.38
CA ASP A 70 -19.04 -11.02 -5.30
C ASP A 70 -18.63 -11.36 -3.87
N GLU A 71 -18.06 -12.55 -3.67
CA GLU A 71 -17.70 -13.07 -2.35
C GLU A 71 -16.64 -12.22 -1.65
N PHE A 72 -15.71 -11.62 -2.41
CA PHE A 72 -14.68 -10.77 -1.86
C PHE A 72 -15.27 -9.45 -1.36
N VAL A 73 -16.15 -8.82 -2.14
CA VAL A 73 -16.87 -7.61 -1.69
C VAL A 73 -17.74 -7.89 -0.48
N ARG A 74 -18.49 -9.01 -0.48
CA ARG A 74 -19.27 -9.44 0.69
C ARG A 74 -18.41 -9.64 1.93
N PHE A 75 -17.25 -10.28 1.76
CA PHE A 75 -16.30 -10.49 2.86
C PHE A 75 -15.83 -9.15 3.45
N ILE A 76 -15.43 -8.19 2.59
CA ILE A 76 -14.99 -6.87 3.02
C ILE A 76 -16.11 -6.11 3.73
N LEU A 77 -17.32 -6.06 3.16
CA LEU A 77 -18.48 -5.40 3.78
C LEU A 77 -18.83 -6.05 5.13
N LYS A 78 -18.78 -7.38 5.23
CA LYS A 78 -18.99 -8.10 6.49
C LYS A 78 -17.91 -7.77 7.50
N ALA A 79 -16.64 -7.73 7.10
CA ALA A 79 -15.54 -7.35 7.98
C ALA A 79 -15.77 -5.93 8.54
N PHE A 80 -16.10 -4.96 7.70
CA PHE A 80 -16.40 -3.59 8.14
C PHE A 80 -17.64 -3.48 9.04
N SER A 81 -18.66 -4.34 8.84
CA SER A 81 -19.83 -4.37 9.73
C SER A 81 -19.49 -4.78 11.18
N CYS A 82 -18.41 -5.53 11.36
CA CYS A 82 -17.92 -5.95 12.67
C CYS A 82 -17.01 -4.90 13.33
N VAL A 83 -16.42 -3.97 12.56
CA VAL A 83 -15.47 -2.97 13.08
C VAL A 83 -16.11 -2.09 14.16
N LYS A 84 -17.40 -1.74 14.01
CA LYS A 84 -18.14 -0.96 15.03
C LYS A 84 -18.32 -1.69 16.37
N LYS A 85 -18.09 -3.00 16.42
CA LYS A 85 -18.23 -3.82 17.62
C LYS A 85 -16.88 -4.07 18.31
N ALA A 86 -15.78 -3.64 17.71
CA ALA A 86 -14.46 -3.84 18.28
C ALA A 86 -14.20 -2.83 19.39
N ASP A 87 -13.67 -3.29 20.53
CA ASP A 87 -13.18 -2.40 21.61
C ASP A 87 -11.89 -1.67 21.19
N TRP A 88 -11.12 -2.29 20.29
CA TRP A 88 -9.84 -1.78 19.79
C TRP A 88 -9.65 -2.13 18.32
N ILE A 89 -9.26 -1.14 17.52
CA ILE A 89 -8.84 -1.30 16.12
C ILE A 89 -7.36 -0.90 16.06
N LEU A 90 -6.49 -1.92 16.05
CA LEU A 90 -5.04 -1.72 16.00
C LEU A 90 -4.58 -1.70 14.55
N VAL A 91 -3.89 -0.65 14.16
CA VAL A 91 -3.44 -0.43 12.78
C VAL A 91 -1.92 -0.44 12.75
N ASN A 92 -1.35 -1.16 11.77
CA ASN A 92 0.08 -1.13 11.46
C ASN A 92 0.46 0.17 10.74
N SER A 93 0.25 1.30 11.41
CA SER A 93 0.64 2.66 11.04
C SER A 93 0.79 3.47 12.32
N PHE A 94 1.11 4.75 12.24
CA PHE A 94 1.35 5.60 13.41
C PHE A 94 0.72 6.97 13.23
N TYR A 95 0.40 7.62 14.36
CA TYR A 95 -0.42 8.83 14.38
C TYR A 95 0.16 9.94 13.49
N GLU A 96 1.47 10.15 13.57
CA GLU A 96 2.15 11.24 12.86
C GLU A 96 2.13 11.06 11.33
N LEU A 97 2.00 9.83 10.83
CA LEU A 97 1.90 9.55 9.39
C LEU A 97 0.52 9.90 8.83
N GLU A 98 -0.53 9.61 9.60
CA GLU A 98 -1.93 9.62 9.14
C GLU A 98 -2.87 10.33 10.13
N SER A 99 -2.41 11.39 10.79
CA SER A 99 -3.11 12.05 11.91
C SER A 99 -4.55 12.41 11.59
N ARG A 100 -4.79 12.98 10.40
CA ARG A 100 -6.12 13.33 9.91
C ARG A 100 -7.08 12.13 9.85
N VAL A 101 -6.57 10.95 9.49
CA VAL A 101 -7.37 9.72 9.42
C VAL A 101 -7.73 9.26 10.83
N TYR A 102 -6.77 9.25 11.75
CA TYR A 102 -7.02 8.89 13.15
C TYR A 102 -8.01 9.85 13.81
N ASP A 103 -7.80 11.16 13.68
CA ASP A 103 -8.69 12.18 14.24
C ASP A 103 -10.12 12.03 13.71
N ALA A 104 -10.28 11.89 12.38
CA ALA A 104 -11.60 11.73 11.76
C ALA A 104 -12.31 10.44 12.20
N MET A 105 -11.58 9.32 12.27
CA MET A 105 -12.15 8.04 12.70
C MET A 105 -12.55 8.07 14.18
N GLN A 106 -11.75 8.70 15.04
CA GLN A 106 -12.08 8.88 16.46
C GLN A 106 -13.30 9.80 16.64
N MET A 107 -13.41 10.88 15.86
CA MET A 107 -14.60 11.74 15.85
C MET A 107 -15.87 10.98 15.42
N LEU A 108 -15.73 9.97 14.56
CA LEU A 108 -16.82 9.07 14.16
C LEU A 108 -17.11 7.95 15.18
N GLY A 109 -16.39 7.93 16.31
CA GLY A 109 -16.58 6.99 17.41
C GLY A 109 -15.87 5.66 17.25
N TYR A 110 -14.89 5.53 16.34
CA TYR A 110 -14.11 4.30 16.20
C TYR A 110 -12.90 4.29 17.14
N PRO A 111 -12.67 3.22 17.91
CA PRO A 111 -11.52 3.09 18.80
C PRO A 111 -10.26 2.66 18.03
N ILE A 112 -9.80 3.52 17.13
CA ILE A 112 -8.65 3.26 16.24
C ILE A 112 -7.35 3.79 16.81
N TYR A 113 -6.31 2.97 16.74
CA TYR A 113 -5.00 3.25 17.32
C TYR A 113 -3.88 2.76 16.39
N GLY A 114 -2.97 3.66 16.04
CA GLY A 114 -1.72 3.32 15.35
C GLY A 114 -0.71 2.73 16.31
N ILE A 115 -0.24 1.53 16.03
CA ILE A 115 0.78 0.81 16.82
C ILE A 115 2.02 0.43 16.00
N GLY A 116 2.09 0.92 14.77
CA GLY A 116 3.17 0.62 13.84
C GLY A 116 4.39 1.53 13.99
N PRO A 117 5.44 1.29 13.18
CA PRO A 117 5.57 0.17 12.26
C PRO A 117 5.82 -1.15 12.99
N LEU A 118 4.95 -2.14 12.74
CA LEU A 118 5.13 -3.53 13.14
C LEU A 118 5.92 -4.21 12.04
N MET A 119 7.17 -4.50 12.34
CA MET A 119 8.07 -5.24 11.45
C MET A 119 8.08 -6.72 11.82
N LYS A 120 8.21 -7.59 10.82
CA LYS A 120 8.40 -9.01 11.07
C LYS A 120 9.74 -9.23 11.75
N MET A 121 9.75 -10.00 12.83
CA MET A 121 10.98 -10.51 13.43
C MET A 121 11.61 -11.51 12.45
N GLU A 122 12.86 -11.29 12.06
CA GLU A 122 13.56 -12.20 11.14
C GLU A 122 13.84 -13.53 11.86
N SER A 123 13.49 -14.64 11.21
CA SER A 123 13.97 -15.98 11.57
C SER A 123 15.37 -16.17 10.99
N GLU A 124 16.21 -16.94 11.68
CA GLU A 124 17.63 -17.19 11.38
C GLU A 124 18.01 -17.23 9.89
N SER A 125 19.17 -16.64 9.61
CA SER A 125 19.77 -16.43 8.29
C SER A 125 19.73 -17.66 7.38
N ASN A 126 18.98 -17.56 6.28
CA ASN A 126 19.15 -18.47 5.15
C ASN A 126 20.42 -18.10 4.37
N SER A 127 21.22 -19.09 3.95
CA SER A 127 22.45 -18.90 3.17
C SER A 127 22.24 -18.14 1.84
N LEU A 128 21.05 -18.23 1.24
CA LEU A 128 20.70 -17.44 0.04
C LEU A 128 20.63 -15.93 0.30
N GLY A 129 20.37 -15.53 1.56
CA GLY A 129 20.35 -14.13 1.96
C GLY A 129 21.74 -13.51 2.03
N SER A 130 22.76 -14.29 2.42
CA SER A 130 24.12 -13.77 2.58
C SER A 130 24.76 -13.38 1.24
N GLU A 131 24.54 -14.16 0.17
CA GLU A 131 25.14 -13.88 -1.14
C GLU A 131 24.71 -12.52 -1.72
N CYS A 132 23.43 -12.15 -1.56
CA CYS A 132 22.95 -10.86 -2.07
C CYS A 132 23.48 -9.68 -1.26
N LEU A 133 23.68 -9.85 0.05
CA LEU A 133 24.28 -8.84 0.92
C LEU A 133 25.79 -8.67 0.64
N ASP A 134 26.49 -9.77 0.37
CA ASP A 134 27.90 -9.75 -0.05
C ASP A 134 28.07 -9.03 -1.39
N TRP A 135 27.15 -9.25 -2.34
CA TRP A 135 27.12 -8.53 -3.60
C TRP A 135 26.84 -7.03 -3.41
N LEU A 136 25.89 -6.68 -2.53
CA LEU A 136 25.58 -5.29 -2.19
C LEU A 136 26.77 -4.57 -1.54
N SER A 137 27.55 -5.28 -0.72
CA SER A 137 28.74 -4.73 -0.05
C SER A 137 29.84 -4.27 -1.03
N GLN A 138 29.81 -4.77 -2.28
CA GLN A 138 30.76 -4.39 -3.33
C GLN A 138 30.29 -3.18 -4.16
N GLN A 139 29.06 -2.70 -3.93
CA GLN A 139 28.47 -1.61 -4.70
C GLN A 139 28.73 -0.24 -4.04
N LYS A 140 28.60 0.82 -4.83
CA LYS A 140 28.71 2.19 -4.30
C LYS A 140 27.48 2.52 -3.42
N PRO A 141 27.65 3.34 -2.37
CA PRO A 141 26.53 3.83 -1.58
C PRO A 141 25.42 4.45 -2.45
N ALA A 142 24.17 4.18 -2.11
CA ALA A 142 22.96 4.68 -2.76
C ALA A 142 22.95 4.56 -4.30
N SER A 143 23.56 3.50 -4.84
CA SER A 143 23.68 3.26 -6.29
C SER A 143 22.77 2.13 -6.81
N VAL A 144 22.34 1.23 -5.93
CA VAL A 144 21.62 0.01 -6.30
C VAL A 144 20.11 0.22 -6.28
N ILE A 145 19.43 -0.29 -7.30
CA ILE A 145 17.97 -0.43 -7.32
C ILE A 145 17.59 -1.78 -6.74
N TYR A 146 16.91 -1.79 -5.59
CA TYR A 146 16.31 -3.01 -5.07
C TYR A 146 14.94 -3.22 -5.71
N VAL A 147 14.60 -4.44 -6.11
CA VAL A 147 13.35 -4.77 -6.81
C VAL A 147 12.72 -6.00 -6.16
N ALA A 148 11.52 -5.83 -5.58
CA ALA A 148 10.75 -6.92 -4.99
C ALA A 148 9.25 -6.62 -4.99
N PHE A 149 8.44 -7.64 -5.35
CA PHE A 149 6.99 -7.54 -5.47
C PHE A 149 6.24 -8.30 -4.35
N GLY A 150 6.95 -8.62 -3.26
CA GLY A 150 6.40 -9.41 -2.16
C GLY A 150 6.07 -10.86 -2.57
N SER A 151 5.38 -11.59 -1.69
CA SER A 151 5.04 -13.01 -1.90
C SER A 151 3.75 -13.23 -2.69
N LEU A 152 2.87 -12.23 -2.76
CA LEU A 152 1.53 -12.38 -3.33
C LEU A 152 1.38 -11.77 -4.72
N ALA A 153 2.15 -10.73 -5.05
CA ALA A 153 2.00 -10.05 -6.32
C ALA A 153 2.77 -10.79 -7.43
N LYS A 154 2.10 -10.99 -8.56
CA LYS A 154 2.68 -11.61 -9.76
C LYS A 154 2.56 -10.64 -10.92
N LEU A 155 3.70 -10.24 -11.47
CA LEU A 155 3.74 -9.45 -12.69
C LEU A 155 3.40 -10.34 -13.89
N LYS A 156 2.73 -9.74 -14.89
CA LYS A 156 2.54 -10.38 -16.20
C LYS A 156 3.87 -10.47 -16.94
N THR A 157 4.00 -11.42 -17.86
CA THR A 157 5.19 -11.64 -18.69
C THR A 157 5.68 -10.35 -19.35
N LYS A 158 4.80 -9.64 -20.07
CA LYS A 158 5.10 -8.36 -20.73
C LYS A 158 5.61 -7.29 -19.75
N ASP A 159 5.02 -7.20 -18.55
CA ASP A 159 5.41 -6.21 -17.55
C ASP A 159 6.79 -6.57 -16.93
N MET A 160 7.09 -7.86 -16.75
CA MET A 160 8.42 -8.29 -16.31
C MET A 160 9.50 -8.00 -17.36
N GLU A 161 9.21 -8.21 -18.65
CA GLU A 161 10.12 -7.84 -19.74
C GLU A 161 10.36 -6.32 -19.78
N SER A 162 9.29 -5.52 -19.72
CA SER A 162 9.40 -4.05 -19.66
C SER A 162 10.20 -3.59 -18.45
N LEU A 163 10.01 -4.21 -17.28
CA LEU A 163 10.74 -3.91 -16.06
C LEU A 163 12.24 -4.23 -16.23
N ALA A 164 12.57 -5.43 -16.74
CA ALA A 164 13.95 -5.85 -16.98
C ALA A 164 14.68 -4.90 -17.94
N LEU A 165 14.04 -4.56 -19.07
CA LEU A 165 14.59 -3.64 -20.06
C LEU A 165 14.71 -2.21 -19.51
N GLY A 166 13.77 -1.78 -18.67
CA GLY A 166 13.82 -0.46 -18.01
C GLY A 166 14.94 -0.35 -16.98
N LEU A 167 15.16 -1.41 -16.20
CA LEU A 167 16.29 -1.55 -15.27
C LEU A 167 17.62 -1.49 -16.03
N GLN A 168 17.76 -2.30 -17.09
CA GLN A 168 18.95 -2.27 -17.95
C GLN A 168 19.20 -0.87 -18.53
N ALA A 169 18.17 -0.24 -19.09
CA ALA A 169 18.26 1.09 -19.67
C ALA A 169 18.58 2.19 -18.64
N SER A 170 18.33 1.95 -17.34
CA SER A 170 18.72 2.89 -16.29
C SER A 170 20.25 3.02 -16.17
N GLY A 171 20.99 1.96 -16.52
CA GLY A 171 22.45 1.88 -16.39
C GLY A 171 22.93 1.75 -14.94
N LEU A 172 22.03 1.46 -14.00
CA LEU A 172 22.33 1.31 -12.59
C LEU A 172 22.37 -0.18 -12.19
N PRO A 173 23.21 -0.55 -11.20
CA PRO A 173 23.17 -1.89 -10.65
C PRO A 173 21.82 -2.16 -9.98
N PHE A 174 21.31 -3.38 -10.07
CA PHE A 174 20.04 -3.75 -9.45
C PHE A 174 20.10 -5.12 -8.78
N LEU A 175 19.40 -5.25 -7.66
CA LEU A 175 19.13 -6.51 -6.99
C LEU A 175 17.65 -6.84 -7.17
N TRP A 176 17.32 -7.92 -7.87
CA TRP A 176 15.93 -8.29 -8.13
C TRP A 176 15.60 -9.67 -7.54
N VAL A 177 14.61 -9.67 -6.64
CA VAL A 177 14.00 -10.86 -6.07
C VAL A 177 12.89 -11.36 -6.98
N ILE A 178 13.07 -12.56 -7.54
CA ILE A 178 12.10 -13.22 -8.43
C ILE A 178 11.81 -14.63 -7.87
N PRO A 179 10.63 -14.86 -7.24
CA PRO A 179 10.26 -16.17 -6.72
C PRO A 179 10.38 -17.28 -7.76
N LEU A 180 10.76 -18.49 -7.33
CA LEU A 180 10.96 -19.63 -8.24
C LEU A 180 9.69 -19.99 -9.00
N GLU A 181 8.52 -19.85 -8.39
CA GLU A 181 7.24 -20.05 -9.09
C GLU A 181 7.02 -19.03 -10.22
N SER A 182 7.49 -17.79 -10.07
CA SER A 182 7.39 -16.75 -11.10
C SER A 182 8.34 -17.04 -12.26
N ILE A 183 9.56 -17.51 -11.97
CA ILE A 183 10.50 -17.97 -13.01
C ILE A 183 9.89 -19.14 -13.80
N SER A 184 9.31 -20.12 -13.09
CA SER A 184 8.69 -21.29 -13.71
C SER A 184 7.49 -20.91 -14.58
N ALA A 185 6.64 -19.99 -14.11
CA ALA A 185 5.51 -19.48 -14.87
C ALA A 185 5.96 -18.76 -16.17
N MET A 186 7.06 -18.00 -16.11
CA MET A 186 7.61 -17.32 -17.29
C MET A 186 8.13 -18.27 -18.35
N ASN A 187 8.89 -19.29 -17.93
CA ASN A 187 9.41 -20.28 -18.86
C ASN A 187 8.25 -21.04 -19.54
N ASN A 188 7.18 -21.30 -18.81
CA ASN A 188 5.98 -21.96 -19.34
C ASN A 188 5.08 -21.06 -20.19
N SER A 189 5.22 -19.73 -20.12
CA SER A 189 4.43 -18.78 -20.92
C SER A 189 4.90 -18.65 -22.38
N GLY A 190 5.83 -19.50 -22.82
CA GLY A 190 6.40 -19.43 -24.17
C GLY A 190 7.43 -18.31 -24.33
N PHE A 191 8.06 -17.86 -23.24
CA PHE A 191 9.14 -16.88 -23.30
C PHE A 191 10.29 -17.41 -24.17
N ALA A 192 10.62 -16.69 -25.23
CA ALA A 192 11.44 -17.17 -26.35
C ALA A 192 12.97 -17.19 -26.08
N SER A 193 13.39 -17.30 -24.81
CA SER A 193 14.81 -17.43 -24.47
C SER A 193 15.21 -18.91 -24.38
N PRO A 194 16.22 -19.37 -25.14
CA PRO A 194 16.70 -20.76 -25.09
C PRO A 194 17.14 -21.22 -23.69
N ASN A 195 17.63 -20.29 -22.87
CA ASN A 195 18.15 -20.57 -21.53
C ASN A 195 17.14 -20.17 -20.41
N GLY A 196 15.93 -19.75 -20.79
CA GLY A 196 14.90 -19.30 -19.85
C GLY A 196 15.05 -17.85 -19.40
N PHE A 197 14.10 -17.42 -18.56
CA PHE A 197 13.93 -16.03 -18.16
C PHE A 197 15.04 -15.50 -17.24
N ARG A 198 15.52 -16.32 -16.29
CA ARG A 198 16.57 -15.92 -15.35
C ARG A 198 17.89 -15.62 -16.06
N ASP A 199 18.31 -16.52 -16.94
CA ASP A 199 19.56 -16.38 -17.70
C ASP A 199 19.46 -15.22 -18.71
N TRP A 200 18.28 -14.99 -19.26
CA TRP A 200 18.03 -13.82 -20.10
C TRP A 200 18.25 -12.51 -19.32
N ILE A 201 17.65 -12.35 -18.12
CA ILE A 201 17.88 -11.14 -17.31
C ILE A 201 19.36 -11.03 -16.94
N ALA A 202 20.00 -12.12 -16.52
CA ALA A 202 21.43 -12.11 -16.19
C ALA A 202 22.29 -11.64 -17.39
N SER A 203 21.91 -12.02 -18.62
CA SER A 203 22.59 -11.59 -19.85
C SER A 203 22.43 -10.10 -20.18
N LEU A 204 21.40 -9.42 -19.62
CA LEU A 204 21.23 -7.97 -19.80
C LEU A 204 22.31 -7.16 -19.07
N GLY A 205 23.03 -7.79 -18.12
CA GLY A 205 24.08 -7.19 -17.31
C GLY A 205 23.56 -6.34 -16.15
N LEU A 206 24.47 -6.01 -15.21
CA LEU A 206 24.25 -5.12 -14.05
C LEU A 206 23.29 -5.62 -12.94
N GLY A 207 22.67 -6.79 -13.10
CA GLY A 207 21.71 -7.34 -12.14
C GLY A 207 22.24 -8.50 -11.30
N PHE A 208 21.94 -8.51 -10.01
CA PHE A 208 21.97 -9.71 -9.17
C PHE A 208 20.55 -10.26 -9.02
N ILE A 209 20.33 -11.51 -9.42
CA ILE A 209 19.00 -12.15 -9.41
C ILE A 209 18.97 -13.28 -8.39
N THR A 210 18.07 -13.15 -7.42
CA THR A 210 17.84 -14.15 -6.37
C THR A 210 16.35 -14.51 -6.27
N SER A 211 16.04 -15.69 -5.76
CA SER A 211 14.66 -16.09 -5.48
C SER A 211 14.13 -15.58 -4.13
N TRP A 212 15.03 -15.17 -3.24
CA TRP A 212 14.71 -14.66 -1.92
C TRP A 212 15.81 -13.74 -1.41
N ALA A 213 15.44 -12.73 -0.62
CA ALA A 213 16.39 -11.86 0.07
C ALA A 213 15.84 -11.46 1.45
N PRO A 214 16.70 -11.19 2.45
CA PRO A 214 16.31 -10.59 3.71
C PRO A 214 15.96 -9.12 3.46
N GLN A 215 14.71 -8.86 3.07
CA GLN A 215 14.28 -7.56 2.53
C GLN A 215 14.64 -6.38 3.45
N ARG A 216 14.53 -6.55 4.78
CA ARG A 216 14.88 -5.50 5.72
C ARG A 216 16.38 -5.22 5.75
N GLU A 217 17.21 -6.25 5.81
CA GLU A 217 18.67 -6.11 5.74
C GLU A 217 19.11 -5.47 4.41
N VAL A 218 18.47 -5.86 3.29
CA VAL A 218 18.71 -5.25 1.98
C VAL A 218 18.35 -3.78 1.98
N LEU A 219 17.15 -3.41 2.45
CA LEU A 219 16.71 -2.01 2.52
C LEU A 219 17.60 -1.18 3.47
N GLY A 220 18.11 -1.79 4.54
CA GLY A 220 19.06 -1.16 5.47
C GLY A 220 20.50 -1.05 4.94
N HIS A 221 20.81 -1.69 3.81
CA HIS A 221 22.16 -1.71 3.26
C HIS A 221 22.50 -0.39 2.56
N SER A 222 23.69 0.17 2.85
CA SER A 222 24.12 1.50 2.38
C SER A 222 24.15 1.65 0.85
N ALA A 223 24.37 0.55 0.13
CA ALA A 223 24.35 0.50 -1.33
C ALA A 223 22.96 0.76 -1.96
N VAL A 224 21.86 0.46 -1.26
CA VAL A 224 20.51 0.58 -1.82
C VAL A 224 20.11 2.06 -1.90
N GLY A 225 19.82 2.52 -3.12
CA GLY A 225 19.46 3.91 -3.40
C GLY A 225 17.97 4.14 -3.65
N ALA A 226 17.25 3.10 -4.08
CA ALA A 226 15.81 3.12 -4.28
C ALA A 226 15.21 1.70 -4.27
N PHE A 227 13.92 1.60 -3.99
CA PHE A 227 13.16 0.35 -3.95
C PHE A 227 12.01 0.37 -4.96
N VAL A 228 12.09 -0.47 -6.00
CA VAL A 228 10.95 -0.79 -6.88
C VAL A 228 10.04 -1.77 -6.15
N SER A 229 8.86 -1.30 -5.77
CA SER A 229 7.95 -2.02 -4.90
C SER A 229 6.55 -2.11 -5.48
N HIS A 230 5.88 -3.22 -5.18
CA HIS A 230 4.44 -3.38 -5.36
C HIS A 230 3.58 -2.50 -4.44
N CYS A 231 4.17 -1.72 -3.53
CA CYS A 231 3.46 -0.84 -2.59
C CYS A 231 2.54 -1.56 -1.60
N GLY A 232 2.81 -2.83 -1.29
CA GLY A 232 2.18 -3.49 -0.14
C GLY A 232 2.62 -2.82 1.16
N TRP A 233 1.67 -2.57 2.07
CA TRP A 233 1.89 -1.67 3.20
C TRP A 233 3.08 -2.06 4.10
N ASN A 234 3.31 -3.35 4.34
CA ASN A 234 4.49 -3.81 5.09
C ASN A 234 5.81 -3.43 4.41
N SER A 235 5.90 -3.59 3.09
CA SER A 235 7.09 -3.22 2.32
C SER A 235 7.29 -1.70 2.25
N VAL A 236 6.19 -0.94 2.25
CA VAL A 236 6.24 0.52 2.39
C VAL A 236 6.82 0.88 3.75
N MET A 237 6.30 0.30 4.84
CA MET A 237 6.79 0.55 6.20
C MET A 237 8.27 0.20 6.36
N GLU A 238 8.74 -0.93 5.85
CA GLU A 238 10.16 -1.30 5.85
C GLU A 238 11.02 -0.26 5.12
N SER A 239 10.57 0.22 3.95
CA SER A 239 11.27 1.24 3.16
C SER A 239 11.34 2.59 3.89
N LEU A 240 10.25 3.00 4.56
CA LEU A 240 10.22 4.22 5.36
C LEU A 240 11.12 4.11 6.58
N CYS A 241 11.10 2.95 7.27
CA CYS A 241 11.99 2.66 8.40
C CYS A 241 13.46 2.74 7.99
N GLU A 242 13.80 2.31 6.77
CA GLU A 242 15.18 2.35 6.29
C GLU A 242 15.56 3.61 5.51
N ALA A 243 14.63 4.54 5.31
CA ALA A 243 14.82 5.77 4.53
C ALA A 243 15.22 5.53 3.07
N VAL A 244 14.66 4.49 2.45
CA VAL A 244 14.86 4.18 1.02
C VAL A 244 13.69 4.70 0.19
N PRO A 245 13.89 5.64 -0.75
CA PRO A 245 12.82 6.11 -1.62
C PRO A 245 12.24 5.01 -2.52
N ILE A 246 10.97 5.16 -2.90
CA ILE A 246 10.22 4.09 -3.56
C ILE A 246 9.94 4.43 -5.03
N VAL A 247 10.23 3.50 -5.94
CA VAL A 247 9.61 3.47 -7.27
C VAL A 247 8.34 2.63 -7.17
N ALA A 248 7.18 3.29 -7.18
CA ALA A 248 5.90 2.65 -6.96
C ALA A 248 5.43 1.92 -8.21
N CYS A 249 5.12 0.63 -8.07
CA CYS A 249 4.59 -0.22 -9.13
C CYS A 249 3.46 -1.10 -8.57
N PRO A 250 2.30 -0.52 -8.21
CA PRO A 250 1.21 -1.24 -7.56
C PRO A 250 0.62 -2.30 -8.48
N GLN A 251 0.23 -3.46 -7.93
CA GLN A 251 -0.34 -4.59 -8.69
C GLN A 251 -1.83 -4.84 -8.40
N GLY A 252 -2.34 -4.41 -7.24
CA GLY A 252 -3.76 -4.49 -6.91
C GLY A 252 -4.07 -4.22 -5.44
N ALA A 253 -5.27 -4.61 -4.99
CA ALA A 253 -5.74 -4.38 -3.63
C ALA A 253 -5.64 -2.89 -3.21
N ASP A 254 -5.11 -2.62 -2.02
CA ASP A 254 -4.85 -1.30 -1.44
C ASP A 254 -3.57 -0.64 -1.99
N GLN A 255 -2.76 -1.37 -2.79
CA GLN A 255 -1.45 -0.90 -3.25
C GLN A 255 -1.53 0.36 -4.12
N ILE A 256 -2.64 0.56 -4.85
CA ILE A 256 -2.84 1.73 -5.70
C ILE A 256 -2.96 2.98 -4.81
N GLY A 257 -3.80 2.94 -3.79
CA GLY A 257 -3.88 4.01 -2.78
C GLY A 257 -2.55 4.24 -2.07
N ASN A 258 -1.83 3.16 -1.72
CA ASN A 258 -0.50 3.28 -1.12
C ASN A 258 0.51 3.96 -2.06
N ALA A 259 0.48 3.64 -3.36
CA ALA A 259 1.33 4.25 -4.38
C ALA A 259 1.10 5.76 -4.48
N ARG A 260 -0.17 6.20 -4.46
CA ARG A 260 -0.49 7.63 -4.38
C ARG A 260 0.05 8.25 -3.09
N THR A 261 -0.17 7.62 -1.94
CA THR A 261 0.32 8.14 -0.66
C THR A 261 1.83 8.37 -0.71
N ILE A 262 2.58 7.43 -1.30
CA ILE A 262 4.03 7.55 -1.49
C ILE A 262 4.39 8.71 -2.42
N ALA A 263 3.74 8.81 -3.58
CA ALA A 263 4.12 9.75 -4.64
C ALA A 263 3.62 11.18 -4.39
N GLU A 264 2.38 11.35 -3.94
CA GLU A 264 1.71 12.66 -3.87
C GLU A 264 1.65 13.23 -2.44
N HIS A 265 1.36 12.38 -1.44
CA HIS A 265 1.18 12.85 -0.06
C HIS A 265 2.51 12.94 0.70
N LEU A 266 3.26 11.83 0.75
CA LEU A 266 4.56 11.77 1.41
C LEU A 266 5.67 12.35 0.52
N LYS A 267 5.52 12.25 -0.81
CA LYS A 267 6.50 12.70 -1.81
C LYS A 267 7.87 12.06 -1.60
N VAL A 268 7.87 10.77 -1.29
CA VAL A 268 9.08 9.94 -1.07
C VAL A 268 9.26 8.88 -2.14
N GLY A 269 8.50 8.98 -3.23
CA GLY A 269 8.60 8.05 -4.35
C GLY A 269 8.04 8.60 -5.65
N VAL A 270 8.20 7.83 -6.71
CA VAL A 270 7.69 8.11 -8.06
C VAL A 270 6.98 6.87 -8.56
N GLU A 271 5.77 7.03 -9.09
CA GLU A 271 5.01 5.93 -9.68
C GLU A 271 5.41 5.67 -11.14
N ILE A 272 5.52 4.39 -11.49
CA ILE A 272 5.70 3.95 -12.87
C ILE A 272 4.40 4.23 -13.62
N LYS A 273 4.49 5.11 -14.62
CA LYS A 273 3.34 5.46 -15.47
C LYS A 273 2.89 4.22 -16.25
N ARG A 274 1.59 3.92 -16.18
CA ARG A 274 0.94 2.85 -16.94
C ARG A 274 0.23 3.40 -18.18
N GLU A 275 0.09 2.54 -19.17
CA GLU A 275 -0.73 2.73 -20.36
C GLU A 275 -2.21 2.42 -20.06
N ASP A 276 -3.11 2.72 -20.99
CA ASP A 276 -4.56 2.53 -20.80
C ASP A 276 -4.96 1.07 -20.57
N ASP A 277 -4.19 0.11 -21.11
CA ASP A 277 -4.38 -1.33 -20.90
C ASP A 277 -3.84 -1.82 -19.54
N GLY A 278 -3.17 -0.94 -18.80
CA GLY A 278 -2.52 -1.21 -17.53
C GLY A 278 -1.12 -1.75 -17.61
N SER A 279 -0.59 -2.03 -18.80
CA SER A 279 0.82 -2.36 -18.94
C SER A 279 1.68 -1.11 -18.75
N PHE A 280 2.98 -1.31 -18.58
CA PHE A 280 3.94 -0.21 -18.56
C PHE A 280 5.11 -0.51 -19.51
N THR A 281 5.76 0.54 -19.97
CA THR A 281 6.86 0.47 -20.94
C THR A 281 8.22 0.52 -20.25
N LYS A 282 9.27 0.04 -20.93
CA LYS A 282 10.64 0.17 -20.41
C LYS A 282 11.04 1.64 -20.20
N GLU A 283 10.53 2.55 -21.03
CA GLU A 283 10.76 3.99 -20.93
C GLU A 283 10.13 4.57 -19.64
N SER A 284 8.91 4.12 -19.30
CA SER A 284 8.24 4.55 -18.07
C SER A 284 9.00 4.12 -16.81
N VAL A 285 9.52 2.88 -16.80
CA VAL A 285 10.35 2.31 -15.73
C VAL A 285 11.67 3.09 -15.61
N GLN A 286 12.39 3.24 -16.73
CA GLN A 286 13.67 3.95 -16.77
C GLN A 286 13.54 5.39 -16.25
N ARG A 287 12.48 6.10 -16.68
CA ARG A 287 12.20 7.47 -16.23
C ARG A 287 11.98 7.51 -14.72
N ALA A 288 11.09 6.67 -14.19
CA ALA A 288 10.77 6.66 -12.75
C ALA A 288 12.02 6.37 -11.90
N ILE A 289 12.85 5.41 -12.32
CA ILE A 289 14.13 5.09 -11.66
C ILE A 289 15.08 6.30 -11.70
N LYS A 290 15.31 6.89 -12.88
CA LYS A 290 16.23 8.03 -13.02
C LYS A 290 15.76 9.25 -12.24
N GLU A 291 14.45 9.46 -12.18
CA GLU A 291 13.83 10.55 -11.44
C GLU A 291 14.05 10.39 -9.93
N ILE A 292 13.66 9.25 -9.34
CA ILE A 292 13.79 9.07 -7.90
C ILE A 292 15.25 9.04 -7.45
N MET A 293 16.15 8.48 -8.28
CA MET A 293 17.57 8.37 -7.92
C MET A 293 18.25 9.72 -7.78
N LYS A 294 17.75 10.75 -8.48
CA LYS A 294 18.25 12.13 -8.44
C LYS A 294 17.43 13.07 -7.55
N ASN A 295 16.37 12.56 -6.91
CA ASN A 295 15.43 13.40 -6.18
C ASN A 295 15.90 13.64 -4.73
N GLU A 296 16.71 14.67 -4.54
CA GLU A 296 17.23 15.06 -3.22
C GLU A 296 16.12 15.44 -2.22
N GLU A 297 15.01 15.99 -2.70
CA GLU A 297 13.90 16.37 -1.82
C GLU A 297 13.16 15.14 -1.29
N ALA A 298 12.96 14.11 -2.11
CA ALA A 298 12.42 12.82 -1.65
C ALA A 298 13.35 12.17 -0.61
N ARG A 299 14.68 12.25 -0.81
CA ARG A 299 15.68 11.75 0.16
C ARG A 299 15.63 12.47 1.49
N LYS A 300 15.56 13.80 1.48
CA LYS A 300 15.40 14.59 2.72
C LYS A 300 14.10 14.24 3.45
N ARG A 301 12.98 14.13 2.70
CA ARG A 301 11.67 13.80 3.27
C ARG A 301 11.66 12.42 3.91
N ILE A 302 12.17 11.40 3.22
CA ILE A 302 12.16 10.05 3.77
C ILE A 302 13.14 9.89 4.94
N ALA A 303 14.28 10.59 4.93
CA ALA A 303 15.18 10.66 6.09
C ALA A 303 14.50 11.31 7.29
N HIS A 304 13.72 12.38 7.08
CA HIS A 304 12.91 12.97 8.14
C HIS A 304 11.83 12.00 8.65
N LEU A 305 11.12 11.30 7.76
CA LEU A 305 10.12 10.29 8.16
C LEU A 305 10.75 9.17 8.99
N LYS A 306 11.97 8.72 8.67
CA LYS A 306 12.71 7.74 9.51
C LYS A 306 12.91 8.27 10.94
N GLN A 307 13.15 9.56 11.12
CA GLN A 307 13.22 10.16 12.45
C GLN A 307 11.85 10.21 13.13
N VAL A 308 10.80 10.62 12.43
CA VAL A 308 9.43 10.62 12.97
C VAL A 308 8.99 9.22 13.41
N ILE A 309 9.34 8.19 12.65
CA ILE A 309 9.11 6.77 13.01
C ILE A 309 9.84 6.39 14.31
N ARG A 310 11.10 6.82 14.47
CA ARG A 310 11.85 6.57 15.71
C ARG A 310 11.20 7.25 16.90
N ASP A 311 10.76 8.49 16.73
CA ASP A 311 10.12 9.26 17.79
C ASP A 311 8.76 8.65 18.17
N SER A 312 7.95 8.20 17.20
CA SER A 312 6.65 7.56 17.47
C SER A 312 6.78 6.22 18.20
N THR A 313 7.87 5.49 17.97
CA THR A 313 8.15 4.18 18.59
C THR A 313 8.94 4.27 19.91
N THR A 314 9.63 5.39 20.15
CA THR A 314 10.45 5.61 21.36
C THR A 314 9.77 6.63 22.26
N TRP A 315 8.84 6.17 23.10
CA TRP A 315 8.02 7.04 23.95
C TRP A 315 7.11 8.01 23.17
N GLY A 316 6.72 7.66 21.95
CA GLY A 316 5.76 8.41 21.14
C GLY A 316 4.40 7.71 21.00
N SER A 317 3.63 8.15 20.01
CA SER A 317 2.23 7.74 19.82
C SER A 317 2.04 6.21 19.75
N SER A 318 2.86 5.52 18.97
CA SER A 318 2.79 4.06 18.81
C SER A 318 3.13 3.33 20.10
N TYR A 319 4.18 3.78 20.81
CA TYR A 319 4.59 3.22 22.11
C TYR A 319 3.48 3.34 23.14
N PHE A 320 2.86 4.51 23.26
CA PHE A 320 1.77 4.72 24.22
C PHE A 320 0.52 3.95 23.84
N ASN A 321 0.18 3.88 22.55
CA ASN A 321 -0.99 3.14 22.09
C ASN A 321 -0.87 1.64 22.37
N ILE A 322 0.30 1.02 22.10
CA ILE A 322 0.50 -0.40 22.40
C ILE A 322 0.53 -0.66 23.92
N THR A 323 1.14 0.22 24.70
CA THR A 323 1.18 0.11 26.17
C THR A 323 -0.23 0.18 26.76
N LYS A 324 -1.03 1.14 26.31
CA LYS A 324 -2.44 1.30 26.73
C LYS A 324 -3.27 0.06 26.38
N PHE A 325 -3.02 -0.54 25.21
CA PHE A 325 -3.67 -1.79 24.82
C PHE A 325 -3.26 -2.96 25.71
N ILE A 326 -1.97 -3.10 26.02
CA ILE A 326 -1.46 -4.14 26.92
C ILE A 326 -2.05 -3.98 28.34
N ASP A 327 -2.10 -2.76 28.87
CA ASP A 327 -2.70 -2.48 30.18
C ASP A 327 -4.19 -2.86 30.21
N TYR A 328 -4.93 -2.55 29.15
CA TYR A 328 -6.32 -2.98 28.99
C TYR A 328 -6.46 -4.51 29.05
N LEU A 329 -5.58 -5.24 28.35
CA LEU A 329 -5.60 -6.71 28.40
C LEU A 329 -5.31 -7.25 29.82
N PHE A 330 -4.42 -6.63 30.58
CA PHE A 330 -4.15 -7.02 31.96
C PHE A 330 -5.34 -6.76 32.88
N GLN A 331 -6.08 -5.67 32.69
CA GLN A 331 -7.28 -5.36 33.46
C GLN A 331 -8.38 -6.41 33.23
N LEU A 332 -8.53 -6.92 32.00
CA LEU A 332 -9.49 -7.99 31.69
C LEU A 332 -9.13 -9.34 32.36
N HIS A 333 -7.84 -9.58 32.62
CA HIS A 333 -7.35 -10.84 33.18
C HIS A 333 -7.20 -10.82 34.71
N CYS A 334 -7.48 -9.69 35.38
CA CYS A 334 -7.37 -9.60 36.83
C CYS A 334 -8.63 -10.24 37.48
N PRO A 335 -8.53 -11.40 38.17
CA PRO A 335 -9.69 -12.14 38.68
C PRO A 335 -10.23 -11.56 39.99
N CYS A 336 -10.21 -10.24 40.14
CA CYS A 336 -10.57 -9.56 41.39
C CYS A 336 -11.79 -8.65 41.20
N HIS A 337 -12.90 -9.18 40.68
CA HIS A 337 -14.25 -8.68 40.91
C HIS A 337 -15.28 -9.77 40.53
N SER A 338 -15.45 -10.74 41.41
CA SER A 338 -16.62 -11.64 41.48
C SER A 338 -17.17 -11.63 42.89
#